data_AF-A0A1I0RX76-F1
#
_entry.id   AF-A0A1I0RX76-F1
#
_cell.length_a   1.000
_cell.length_b   1.000
_cell.length_c   1.000
_cell.angle_alpha   90.00
_cell.angle_beta   90.00
_cell.angle_gamma   90.00
#
_symmetry.space_group_name_H-M   'P 1'
#
loop_
_entity.id
_entity.type
_entity.pdbx_description
1 polymer ?
#
loop_
_entity_poly.entity_id
_entity_poly.type
_entity_poly.pdbx_seq_one_letter_code
_entity_poly.pdbx_strand_id
1 'polypeptide(L)'
;MKYLAALFILCPAIALAQKSLIENRISGAHIASVQTPPIGMEEPATLIITLSSGAQLIIESDETLDDCAATIRNIIGVADKTVIIVTDHGAQTMNGVFVESCVAVPKQ
;
A
#
# COMPACT_ATOMS: atom_id res chain seq x y z
N MET A 1 60.08 -4.36 23.84
CA MET A 1 58.68 -4.82 23.90
C MET A 1 57.85 -3.87 23.04
N LYS A 2 57.37 -4.34 21.89
CA LYS A 2 56.63 -3.54 20.89
C LYS A 2 55.13 -3.67 21.18
N TYR A 3 54.47 -2.57 21.50
CA TYR A 3 53.02 -2.52 21.64
C TYR A 3 52.40 -2.37 20.25
N LEU A 4 51.65 -3.37 19.80
CA LEU A 4 50.79 -3.29 18.63
C LEU A 4 49.35 -3.11 19.13
N ALA A 5 48.88 -1.86 19.18
CA ALA A 5 47.48 -1.56 19.45
C ALA A 5 46.72 -1.57 18.11
N ALA A 6 46.01 -2.66 17.82
CA ALA A 6 45.10 -2.73 16.68
C ALA A 6 43.76 -2.09 17.06
N LEU A 7 43.56 -0.85 16.63
CA LEU A 7 42.30 -0.12 16.78
C LEU A 7 41.30 -0.66 15.75
N PHE A 8 40.49 -1.65 16.15
CA PHE A 8 39.34 -2.08 15.37
C PHE A 8 38.27 -0.98 15.43
N ILE A 9 38.20 -0.17 14.38
CA ILE A 9 37.08 0.75 14.15
C ILE A 9 35.89 -0.11 13.73
N LEU A 10 35.03 -0.42 14.71
CA LEU A 10 33.68 -0.91 14.48
C LEU A 10 32.90 0.21 13.77
N CYS A 11 32.76 0.11 12.46
CA CYS A 11 31.82 0.93 11.71
C CYS A 11 30.42 0.31 11.92
N PRO A 12 29.49 0.96 12.65
CA PRO A 12 28.12 0.50 12.67
C PRO A 12 27.54 0.74 11.28
N ALA A 13 27.31 -0.33 10.52
CA ALA A 13 26.49 -0.25 9.32
C ALA A 13 25.08 0.17 9.77
N ILE A 14 24.75 1.45 9.58
CA ILE A 14 23.40 1.95 9.77
C ILE A 14 22.56 1.26 8.68
N ALA A 15 21.88 0.18 9.06
CA ALA A 15 20.85 -0.42 8.22
C ALA A 15 19.69 0.58 8.14
N LEU A 16 19.72 1.45 7.14
CA LEU A 16 18.56 2.24 6.74
C LEU A 16 17.49 1.25 6.28
N ALA A 17 16.48 1.01 7.11
CA ALA A 17 15.26 0.35 6.67
C ALA A 17 14.63 1.24 5.60
N GLN A 18 14.81 0.88 4.33
CA GLN A 18 14.23 1.62 3.21
C GLN A 18 12.72 1.34 3.19
N LYS A 19 11.93 2.39 3.39
CA LYS A 19 10.48 2.36 3.19
C LYS A 19 10.19 2.13 1.71
N SER A 20 9.41 1.10 1.37
CA SER A 20 9.13 0.73 -0.01
C SER A 20 7.71 1.15 -0.38
N LEU A 21 7.55 2.41 -0.77
CA LEU A 21 6.24 2.96 -1.13
C LEU A 21 5.88 2.67 -2.60
N ILE A 22 4.68 2.14 -2.81
CA ILE A 22 4.08 1.96 -4.14
C ILE A 22 2.85 2.86 -4.24
N GLU A 23 2.76 3.64 -5.30
CA GLU A 23 1.61 4.51 -5.59
C GLU A 23 0.82 3.96 -6.78
N ASN A 24 -0.46 3.66 -6.55
CA ASN A 24 -1.40 3.23 -7.57
C ASN A 24 -2.39 4.35 -7.86
N ARG A 25 -2.45 4.78 -9.14
CA ARG A 25 -3.41 5.78 -9.61
C ARG A 25 -4.44 5.15 -10.52
N ILE A 26 -5.72 5.27 -10.16
CA ILE A 26 -6.81 4.66 -10.92
C ILE A 26 -7.88 5.71 -11.17
N SER A 27 -8.19 5.97 -12.45
CA SER A 27 -9.29 6.86 -12.82
C SER A 27 -10.62 6.23 -12.45
N GLY A 28 -11.54 7.01 -11.86
CA GLY A 28 -12.88 6.58 -11.50
C GLY A 28 -13.67 5.98 -12.68
N ALA A 29 -13.48 6.53 -13.89
CA ALA A 29 -14.08 5.98 -15.12
C ALA A 29 -13.61 4.58 -15.49
N HIS A 30 -12.45 4.13 -14.99
CA HIS A 30 -11.90 2.82 -15.28
C HIS A 30 -12.21 1.79 -14.18
N ILE A 31 -12.89 2.19 -13.11
CA ILE A 31 -13.24 1.28 -12.01
C ILE A 31 -14.60 0.65 -12.35
N ALA A 32 -14.64 -0.68 -12.41
CA ALA A 32 -15.88 -1.44 -12.59
C ALA A 32 -16.52 -1.79 -11.25
N SER A 33 -15.73 -2.23 -10.27
CA SER A 33 -16.22 -2.56 -8.93
C SER A 33 -15.11 -2.49 -7.88
N VAL A 34 -15.51 -2.34 -6.62
CA VAL A 34 -14.63 -2.51 -5.46
C VAL A 34 -15.30 -3.39 -4.41
N GLN A 35 -14.52 -4.31 -3.84
CA GLN A 35 -14.99 -5.30 -2.87
C GLN A 35 -14.04 -5.37 -1.68
N THR A 36 -14.62 -5.50 -0.49
CA THR A 36 -13.92 -5.88 0.75
C THR A 36 -14.52 -7.22 1.21
N PRO A 37 -13.91 -8.36 0.85
CA PRO A 37 -14.36 -9.67 1.34
C PRO A 37 -14.37 -9.72 2.88
N PRO A 38 -15.21 -10.57 3.49
CA PRO A 38 -15.19 -10.77 4.93
C PRO A 38 -13.80 -11.25 5.40
N ILE A 39 -13.32 -10.68 6.49
CA ILE A 39 -12.02 -11.02 7.10
C ILE A 39 -12.20 -12.26 8.00
N GLY A 40 -11.38 -13.29 7.81
CA GLY A 40 -11.25 -14.43 8.74
C GLY A 40 -10.49 -14.06 10.02
N MET A 41 -10.46 -14.93 11.05
CA MET A 41 -9.85 -14.59 12.36
C MET A 41 -8.35 -14.22 12.32
N GLU A 42 -7.60 -14.64 11.30
CA GLU A 42 -6.16 -14.38 11.16
C GLU A 42 -5.79 -13.96 9.72
N GLU A 43 -6.74 -13.43 8.95
CA GLU A 43 -6.49 -13.01 7.56
C GLU A 43 -6.28 -11.49 7.46
N PRO A 44 -5.44 -11.01 6.51
CA PRO A 44 -5.42 -9.59 6.16
C PRO A 44 -6.79 -9.09 5.75
N ALA A 45 -7.02 -7.78 5.92
CA ALA A 45 -8.05 -7.10 5.16
C ALA A 45 -7.66 -7.11 3.68
N THR A 46 -8.59 -7.48 2.81
CA THR A 46 -8.38 -7.49 1.35
C THR A 46 -9.28 -6.45 0.69
N LEU A 47 -8.71 -5.68 -0.24
CA LEU A 47 -9.40 -4.77 -1.13
C LEU A 47 -9.19 -5.25 -2.57
N ILE A 48 -10.28 -5.59 -3.25
CA ILE A 48 -10.26 -6.04 -4.64
C ILE A 48 -10.88 -4.95 -5.50
N ILE A 49 -10.10 -4.37 -6.40
CA ILE A 49 -10.54 -3.36 -7.36
C ILE A 49 -10.52 -3.99 -8.75
N THR A 50 -11.70 -4.13 -9.34
CA THR A 50 -11.85 -4.61 -10.72
C THR A 50 -11.92 -3.41 -11.65
N LEU A 51 -11.07 -3.39 -12.68
CA LEU A 51 -11.08 -2.38 -13.72
C LEU A 51 -12.06 -2.76 -14.83
N SER A 52 -12.51 -1.76 -15.59
CA SER A 52 -13.40 -1.96 -16.75
C SER A 52 -12.77 -2.82 -17.85
N SER A 53 -11.44 -2.97 -17.85
CA SER A 53 -10.70 -3.90 -18.72
C SER A 53 -10.80 -5.37 -18.29
N GLY A 54 -11.34 -5.65 -17.10
CA GLY A 54 -11.34 -6.96 -16.46
C GLY A 54 -10.09 -7.25 -15.61
N ALA A 55 -9.07 -6.38 -15.65
CA ALA A 55 -7.90 -6.50 -14.78
C ALA A 55 -8.29 -6.24 -13.31
N GLN A 56 -7.59 -6.88 -12.38
CA GLN A 56 -7.81 -6.71 -10.94
C GLN A 56 -6.56 -6.19 -10.25
N LEU A 57 -6.74 -5.24 -9.35
CA LEU A 57 -5.76 -4.85 -8.34
C LEU A 57 -6.23 -5.39 -7.00
N ILE A 58 -5.39 -6.18 -6.35
CA ILE A 58 -5.63 -6.76 -5.03
C ILE A 58 -4.64 -6.11 -4.07
N ILE A 59 -5.17 -5.53 -3.00
CA ILE A 59 -4.39 -4.92 -1.92
C ILE A 59 -4.74 -5.64 -0.62
N GLU A 60 -3.74 -6.13 0.08
CA GLU A 60 -3.88 -6.73 1.40
C GLU A 60 -3.25 -5.81 2.43
N SER A 61 -3.88 -5.66 3.59
CA SER A 61 -3.38 -4.83 4.67
C SER A 61 -3.76 -5.39 6.03
N ASP A 62 -2.92 -5.14 7.03
CA ASP A 62 -3.20 -5.52 8.42
C ASP A 62 -4.24 -4.60 9.08
N GLU A 63 -4.54 -3.44 8.47
CA GLU A 63 -5.60 -2.54 8.92
C GLU A 63 -6.85 -2.67 8.05
N THR A 64 -8.00 -2.20 8.57
CA THR A 64 -9.25 -2.17 7.79
C THR A 64 -9.09 -1.33 6.53
N LEU A 65 -9.72 -1.79 5.45
CA LEU A 65 -9.73 -1.14 4.15
C LEU A 65 -11.09 -0.50 3.83
N ASP A 66 -12.00 -0.44 4.79
CA ASP A 66 -13.38 0.02 4.58
C ASP A 66 -13.45 1.49 4.12
N ASP A 67 -12.63 2.37 4.72
CA ASP A 67 -12.57 3.78 4.34
C ASP A 67 -12.01 3.98 2.93
N CYS A 68 -11.00 3.19 2.56
CA CYS A 68 -10.47 3.19 1.20
C CYS A 68 -11.50 2.66 0.20
N ALA A 69 -12.18 1.57 0.54
CA ALA A 69 -13.27 1.03 -0.25
C ALA A 69 -14.41 2.04 -0.43
N ALA A 70 -14.82 2.75 0.62
CA ALA A 70 -15.83 3.80 0.57
C ALA A 70 -15.39 4.96 -0.34
N THR A 71 -14.15 5.40 -0.23
CA THR A 71 -13.55 6.43 -1.10
C THR A 71 -13.61 6.03 -2.57
N ILE A 72 -13.24 4.78 -2.87
CA ILE A 72 -13.29 4.24 -4.23
C ILE A 72 -14.72 4.15 -4.74
N ARG A 73 -15.67 3.62 -3.94
CA ARG A 73 -17.10 3.51 -4.30
C ARG A 73 -17.68 4.86 -4.73
N ASN A 74 -17.29 5.94 -4.06
CA ASN A 74 -17.77 7.29 -4.34
C ASN A 74 -17.30 7.86 -5.68
N ILE A 75 -16.28 7.27 -6.31
CA ILE A 75 -15.74 7.75 -7.59
C ILE A 75 -15.92 6.76 -8.75
N ILE A 76 -16.57 5.61 -8.54
CA ILE A 76 -16.84 4.63 -9.61
C ILE A 76 -17.65 5.30 -10.72
N GLY A 77 -17.17 5.21 -11.96
CA GLY A 77 -17.78 5.82 -13.14
C GLY A 77 -17.57 7.33 -13.27
N VAL A 78 -16.89 7.97 -12.30
CA VAL A 78 -16.67 9.43 -12.31
C VAL A 78 -15.41 9.76 -13.10
N ALA A 79 -15.58 10.36 -14.29
CA ALA A 79 -14.50 10.55 -15.26
C ALA A 79 -13.46 11.62 -14.90
N ASP A 80 -13.82 12.58 -14.05
CA ASP A 80 -12.96 13.68 -13.59
C ASP A 80 -12.32 13.41 -12.22
N LYS A 81 -12.42 12.17 -11.72
CA LYS A 81 -11.80 11.75 -10.46
C LYS A 81 -10.80 10.63 -10.66
N THR A 82 -9.79 10.62 -9.80
CA THR A 82 -8.76 9.58 -9.70
C THR A 82 -8.60 9.22 -8.23
N VAL A 83 -8.56 7.92 -7.92
CA VAL A 83 -8.10 7.46 -6.61
C VAL A 83 -6.58 7.27 -6.66
N ILE A 84 -5.89 7.74 -5.64
CA ILE A 84 -4.48 7.48 -5.38
C ILE A 84 -4.42 6.62 -4.13
N ILE A 85 -3.81 5.43 -4.26
CA ILE A 85 -3.59 4.50 -3.15
C ILE A 85 -2.08 4.36 -2.97
N VAL A 86 -1.60 4.66 -1.77
CA VAL A 86 -0.19 4.52 -1.41
C VAL A 86 -0.04 3.35 -0.45
N THR A 87 0.77 2.36 -0.82
CA THR A 87 1.06 1.18 0.01
C THR A 87 2.53 1.18 0.41
N ASP A 88 2.82 0.91 1.68
CA ASP A 88 4.15 0.62 2.19
C ASP A 88 4.38 -0.89 2.22
N HIS A 89 5.27 -1.38 1.35
CA HIS A 89 5.68 -2.77 1.23
C HIS A 89 6.89 -3.12 2.12
N GLY A 90 7.39 -2.14 2.88
CA GLY A 90 8.43 -2.33 3.90
C GLY A 90 7.87 -2.33 5.32
N ALA A 91 6.54 -2.31 5.47
CA ALA A 91 5.90 -2.27 6.76
C ALA A 91 6.19 -3.55 7.56
N GLN A 92 6.44 -3.41 8.87
CA GLN A 92 6.59 -4.54 9.79
C GLN A 92 5.23 -5.11 10.21
N THR A 93 4.39 -5.40 9.22
CA THR A 93 3.08 -6.04 9.34
C THR A 93 3.21 -7.54 9.06
N MET A 94 2.23 -8.34 9.47
CA MET A 94 2.24 -9.80 9.23
C MET A 94 2.34 -10.13 7.74
N ASN A 95 1.76 -9.27 6.90
CA ASN A 95 1.70 -9.45 5.45
C ASN A 95 2.70 -8.58 4.68
N GLY A 96 3.47 -7.75 5.38
CA GLY A 96 4.47 -6.85 4.80
C GLY A 96 3.91 -5.68 3.98
N VAL A 97 2.59 -5.46 3.98
CA VAL A 97 1.91 -4.38 3.25
C VAL A 97 1.02 -3.56 4.18
N PHE A 98 1.12 -2.24 4.06
CA PHE A 98 0.31 -1.28 4.81
C PHE A 98 -0.24 -0.21 3.87
N VAL A 99 -1.55 0.08 3.92
CA VAL A 99 -2.12 1.19 3.12
C VAL A 99 -1.91 2.50 3.89
N GLU A 100 -0.97 3.31 3.43
CA GLU A 100 -0.64 4.60 4.06
C GLU A 100 -1.70 5.67 3.78
N SER A 101 -2.25 5.65 2.57
CA SER A 101 -3.25 6.62 2.16
C SER A 101 -4.10 6.10 1.01
N CYS A 102 -5.36 6.54 0.99
CA CYS A 102 -6.30 6.27 -0.08
C CYS A 102 -7.19 7.50 -0.25
N VAL A 103 -6.93 8.28 -1.30
CA VAL A 103 -7.57 9.59 -1.50
C VAL A 103 -8.11 9.73 -2.91
N ALA A 104 -9.29 10.34 -3.02
CA ALA A 104 -9.86 10.75 -4.30
C ALA A 104 -9.45 12.20 -4.62
N VAL A 105 -8.85 12.41 -5.79
CA VAL A 105 -8.41 13.72 -6.27
C VAL A 105 -9.03 14.03 -7.64
N PRO A 106 -9.12 15.31 -8.05
CA PRO A 106 -9.42 15.65 -9.44
C PRO A 106 -8.43 14.98 -10.40
N LYS A 107 -8.91 14.56 -11.57
CA LYS A 107 -8.07 14.01 -12.62
C LYS A 107 -7.09 15.08 -13.10
N GLN A 108 -5.79 14.77 -13.00
CA GLN A 108 -4.68 15.59 -13.50
C GLN A 108 -4.48 15.40 -15.01
#